data_AF-G4T4T3-F1
#
_entry.id   AF-G4T4T3-F1
#
_cell.length_a   1.000
_cell.length_b   1.000
_cell.length_c   1.000
_cell.angle_alpha   90.00
_cell.angle_beta   90.00
_cell.angle_gamma   90.00
#
_symmetry.space_group_name_H-M   'P 1'
#
loop_
_entity.id
_entity.type
_entity.pdbx_description
1 polymer ?
#
loop_
_entity_poly.entity_id
_entity_poly.type
_entity_poly.pdbx_seq_one_letter_code
_entity_poly.pdbx_strand_id
1 'polypeptide(L)'
;MRLLALLSTLLVLFALGHALPQPRDNPASQFMGVKVVRIPTGPSVDILARLQSLIAKHDLDLWTTTPTINSHVDVEVPPGDYDSFMKAVQELQGQAGILEPVTIMHEDLGKSILEESSTSEDYAARMMKAASLATPAWFNAYHPYADHLTFLNDLAAAYPSNAKVVTAGTSVQGRAITGINIFGSSGSGVKPAIVWHANVHAREWITSMTVEYMAYQLLTNYANSTEIKSYVDKYDFYIFPVVNPDGFVYSQTTNRMWRKNRQSPPSGSSCYGRDINRNWDIHWSDPGGASTNPCDETYRGLAPADAPETKWLAAFSNGKKNSTQGMKMYVDWHSYSQMFFTPYGFDCDAIPPDNTELLSLAKGFTTSLKAVYGTSYTYGGSCKTIYKTTGSSDDYAYVVTGVKYSFSAELRDTGRYGFVLPANQIYPTGIETWAGVRYLLANMK
;
A
#
# COMPACT_ATOMS: atom_id res chain seq x y z
N MET A 1 -26.82 34.70 70.59
CA MET A 1 -25.55 33.99 70.87
C MET A 1 -24.97 33.53 69.54
N ARG A 2 -23.69 33.85 69.32
CA ARG A 2 -22.91 33.63 68.10
C ARG A 2 -22.91 32.14 67.69
N LEU A 3 -22.84 31.85 66.39
CA LEU A 3 -21.75 31.04 65.83
C LEU A 3 -21.68 31.21 64.31
N LEU A 4 -20.51 31.64 63.83
CA LEU A 4 -20.10 31.61 62.43
C LEU A 4 -19.89 30.15 61.99
N ALA A 5 -20.27 29.81 60.76
CA ALA A 5 -19.75 28.64 60.06
C ALA A 5 -19.12 29.12 58.74
N LEU A 6 -17.79 29.07 58.69
CA LEU A 6 -17.01 29.22 57.46
C LEU A 6 -17.29 28.01 56.56
N LEU A 7 -17.73 28.23 55.32
CA LEU A 7 -17.58 27.24 54.25
C LEU A 7 -16.22 27.47 53.58
N SER A 8 -15.28 26.56 53.85
CA SER A 8 -14.04 26.40 53.06
C SER A 8 -14.34 25.56 51.82
N THR A 9 -14.24 26.17 50.64
CA THR A 9 -14.23 25.49 49.34
C THR A 9 -12.91 24.73 49.18
N LEU A 10 -13.00 23.40 49.18
CA LEU A 10 -11.86 22.52 48.87
C LEU A 10 -11.73 22.42 47.34
N LEU A 11 -10.74 23.10 46.76
CA LEU A 11 -10.38 22.99 45.36
C LEU A 11 -9.58 21.69 45.18
N VAL A 12 -10.21 20.65 44.61
CA VAL A 12 -9.51 19.42 44.20
C VAL A 12 -8.83 19.70 42.87
N LEU A 13 -7.52 19.99 42.92
CA LEU A 13 -6.66 20.01 41.73
C LEU A 13 -6.47 18.57 41.25
N PHE A 14 -7.11 18.21 40.14
CA PHE A 14 -6.72 17.05 39.34
C PHE A 14 -5.35 17.34 38.74
N ALA A 15 -4.30 16.78 39.36
CA ALA A 15 -3.00 16.66 38.72
C ALA A 15 -3.14 15.65 37.57
N LEU A 16 -3.26 16.16 36.34
CA LEU A 16 -3.02 15.41 35.12
C LEU A 16 -1.55 14.99 35.12
N GLY A 17 -1.27 13.84 35.71
CA GLY A 17 -0.01 13.14 35.55
C GLY A 17 0.16 12.84 34.07
N HIS A 18 0.95 13.68 33.39
CA HIS A 18 1.48 13.35 32.08
C HIS A 18 2.42 12.17 32.31
N ALA A 19 1.94 10.96 32.00
CA ALA A 19 2.82 9.83 31.85
C ALA A 19 3.90 10.25 30.85
N LEU A 20 5.15 10.33 31.31
CA LEU A 20 6.29 10.47 30.42
C LEU A 20 6.14 9.39 29.34
N PRO A 21 6.28 9.71 28.04
CA PRO A 21 6.25 8.69 27.01
C PRO A 21 7.30 7.64 27.37
N GLN A 22 6.85 6.40 27.59
CA GLN A 22 7.74 5.24 27.58
C GLN A 22 8.62 5.38 26.33
N PRO A 23 9.95 5.18 26.42
CA PRO A 23 10.79 5.17 25.23
C PRO A 23 10.15 4.19 24.26
N ARG A 24 9.66 4.70 23.12
CA ARG A 24 9.06 3.83 22.10
C ARG A 24 10.21 2.99 21.59
N ASP A 25 10.18 1.68 21.88
CA ASP A 25 11.14 0.75 21.29
C ASP A 25 11.11 0.97 19.77
N ASN A 26 12.29 1.20 19.19
CA ASN A 26 12.40 1.39 17.75
C ASN A 26 11.87 0.11 17.07
N PRO A 27 10.91 0.18 16.12
CA PRO A 27 10.34 -1.00 15.49
C PRO A 27 11.38 -1.90 14.82
N ALA A 28 12.57 -1.38 14.48
CA ALA A 28 13.69 -2.15 13.98
C ALA A 28 14.27 -3.16 15.00
N SER A 29 14.12 -2.91 16.30
CA SER A 29 14.73 -3.72 17.37
C SER A 29 14.29 -5.19 17.33
N GLN A 30 13.02 -5.45 17.01
CA GLN A 30 12.48 -6.81 16.90
C GLN A 30 13.05 -7.59 15.70
N PHE A 31 13.67 -6.90 14.73
CA PHE A 31 14.21 -7.49 13.51
C PHE A 31 15.73 -7.59 13.50
N MET A 32 16.40 -7.24 14.61
CA MET A 32 17.86 -7.26 14.68
C MET A 32 18.42 -8.66 14.43
N GLY A 33 19.25 -8.79 13.40
CA GLY A 33 19.84 -10.05 12.98
C GLY A 33 18.89 -10.99 12.21
N VAL A 34 17.61 -10.65 12.07
CA VAL A 34 16.67 -11.41 11.22
C VAL A 34 17.15 -11.28 9.78
N LYS A 35 17.26 -12.41 9.08
CA LYS A 35 17.57 -12.44 7.65
C LYS A 35 16.29 -12.56 6.86
N VAL A 36 16.21 -11.90 5.71
CA VAL A 36 15.15 -12.15 4.74
C VAL A 36 15.76 -12.91 3.59
N VAL A 37 15.24 -14.10 3.30
CA VAL A 37 15.74 -14.97 2.24
C VAL A 37 14.66 -15.26 1.22
N ARG A 38 15.07 -15.26 -0.04
CA ARG A 38 14.27 -15.64 -1.19
C ARG A 38 14.63 -17.06 -1.62
N ILE A 39 13.65 -17.93 -1.58
CA ILE A 39 13.80 -19.36 -1.87
C ILE A 39 13.02 -19.70 -3.16
N PRO A 40 13.69 -20.16 -4.23
CA PRO A 40 13.01 -20.67 -5.42
C PRO A 40 12.12 -21.87 -5.10
N THR A 41 10.87 -21.85 -5.59
CA THR A 41 9.88 -22.91 -5.30
C THR A 41 10.02 -24.12 -6.22
N GLY A 42 10.56 -23.92 -7.43
CA GLY A 42 10.65 -24.95 -8.46
C GLY A 42 9.27 -25.39 -9.01
N PRO A 43 9.25 -26.35 -9.94
CA PRO A 43 8.03 -26.71 -10.67
C PRO A 43 7.07 -27.67 -9.92
N SER A 44 7.48 -28.21 -8.76
CA SER A 44 6.75 -29.29 -8.09
C SER A 44 5.87 -28.78 -6.95
N VAL A 45 4.59 -29.13 -7.02
CA VAL A 45 3.60 -28.83 -5.97
C VAL A 45 3.98 -29.52 -4.64
N ASP A 46 4.50 -30.73 -4.70
CA ASP A 46 4.92 -31.46 -3.50
C ASP A 46 6.13 -30.80 -2.83
N ILE A 47 7.06 -30.28 -3.62
CA ILE A 47 8.23 -29.55 -3.09
C ILE A 47 7.79 -28.24 -2.46
N LEU A 48 6.88 -27.52 -3.10
CA LEU A 48 6.28 -26.31 -2.53
C LEU A 48 5.57 -26.60 -1.20
N ALA A 49 4.75 -27.64 -1.13
CA ALA A 49 4.05 -28.04 0.10
C ALA A 49 5.02 -28.41 1.24
N ARG A 50 6.14 -29.08 0.91
CA ARG A 50 7.21 -29.40 1.87
C ARG A 50 7.93 -28.14 2.35
N LEU A 51 8.22 -27.19 1.47
CA LEU A 51 8.79 -25.89 1.84
C LEU A 51 7.84 -25.12 2.78
N GLN A 52 6.56 -25.06 2.45
CA GLN A 52 5.53 -24.43 3.31
C GLN A 52 5.44 -25.12 4.68
N SER A 53 5.55 -26.46 4.72
CA SER A 53 5.58 -27.21 5.97
C SER A 53 6.83 -26.92 6.81
N LEU A 54 7.98 -26.72 6.18
CA LEU A 54 9.21 -26.30 6.85
C LEU A 54 9.07 -24.91 7.45
N ILE A 55 8.53 -23.95 6.68
CA ILE A 55 8.28 -22.57 7.13
C ILE A 55 7.33 -22.57 8.33
N ALA A 56 6.20 -23.29 8.23
CA ALA A 56 5.24 -23.40 9.32
C ALA A 56 5.79 -24.09 10.57
N LYS A 57 6.68 -25.08 10.42
CA LYS A 57 7.34 -25.77 11.54
C LYS A 57 8.22 -24.82 12.36
N HIS A 58 8.84 -23.85 11.70
CA HIS A 58 9.69 -22.84 12.34
C HIS A 58 8.92 -21.56 12.72
N ASP A 59 7.61 -21.51 12.47
CA ASP A 59 6.76 -20.34 12.74
C ASP A 59 7.31 -19.04 12.10
N LEU A 60 7.73 -19.14 10.83
CA LEU A 60 8.39 -18.05 10.11
C LEU A 60 7.41 -17.15 9.36
N ASP A 61 7.64 -15.84 9.42
CA ASP A 61 6.86 -14.82 8.73
C ASP A 61 7.18 -14.75 7.23
N LEU A 62 6.14 -14.49 6.42
CA LEU A 62 6.23 -14.45 4.96
C LEU A 62 6.01 -13.05 4.38
N TRP A 63 6.89 -12.68 3.45
CA TRP A 63 6.68 -11.55 2.56
C TRP A 63 5.83 -11.98 1.35
N THR A 64 6.06 -13.19 0.82
CA THR A 64 5.23 -13.82 -0.21
C THR A 64 4.01 -14.49 0.42
N THR A 65 2.86 -13.82 0.40
CA THR A 65 1.63 -14.31 1.07
C THR A 65 1.04 -15.55 0.41
N THR A 66 1.18 -15.71 -0.91
CA THR A 66 0.65 -16.87 -1.64
C THR A 66 1.73 -17.48 -2.53
N PRO A 67 2.53 -18.41 -2.01
CA PRO A 67 3.54 -19.12 -2.79
C PRO A 67 2.95 -19.91 -3.97
N THR A 68 3.62 -19.86 -5.12
CA THR A 68 3.27 -20.64 -6.32
C THR A 68 4.49 -21.40 -6.85
N ILE A 69 4.26 -22.45 -7.64
CA ILE A 69 5.34 -23.17 -8.34
C ILE A 69 5.97 -22.29 -9.42
N ASN A 70 7.22 -22.58 -9.81
CA ASN A 70 8.02 -21.81 -10.78
C ASN A 70 8.16 -20.33 -10.41
N SER A 71 8.26 -20.06 -9.11
CA SER A 71 8.37 -18.72 -8.54
C SER A 71 9.34 -18.78 -7.34
N HIS A 72 9.07 -18.00 -6.31
CA HIS A 72 9.87 -17.90 -5.10
C HIS A 72 8.99 -17.66 -3.86
N VAL A 73 9.58 -17.85 -2.69
CA VAL A 73 9.05 -17.45 -1.39
C VAL A 73 10.08 -16.58 -0.68
N ASP A 74 9.65 -15.39 -0.26
CA ASP A 74 10.43 -14.48 0.56
C ASP A 74 10.01 -14.67 2.03
N VAL A 75 10.95 -15.05 2.90
CA VAL A 75 10.71 -15.47 4.28
C VAL A 75 11.67 -14.77 5.25
N GLU A 76 11.14 -14.35 6.39
CA GLU A 76 11.92 -13.83 7.52
C GLU A 76 12.43 -14.98 8.38
N VAL A 77 13.74 -15.01 8.63
CA VAL A 77 14.41 -16.10 9.33
C VAL A 77 15.21 -15.54 10.51
N PRO A 78 14.75 -15.75 11.75
CA PRO A 78 15.49 -15.32 12.94
C PRO A 78 16.88 -15.96 13.04
N PRO A 79 17.85 -15.30 13.71
CA PRO A 79 19.20 -15.83 13.88
C PRO A 79 19.26 -17.26 14.44
N GLY A 80 18.35 -17.59 15.38
CA GLY A 80 18.30 -18.89 16.05
C GLY A 80 17.84 -20.03 15.13
N ASP A 81 17.06 -19.73 14.10
CA ASP A 81 16.52 -20.73 13.18
C ASP A 81 17.36 -20.88 11.91
N TYR A 82 18.10 -19.85 11.53
CA TYR A 82 18.73 -19.71 10.21
C TYR A 82 19.50 -20.93 9.73
N ASP A 83 20.51 -21.40 10.48
CA ASP A 83 21.35 -22.51 10.02
C ASP A 83 20.55 -23.81 9.83
N SER A 84 19.63 -24.10 10.76
CA SER A 84 18.81 -25.31 10.72
C SER A 84 17.79 -25.28 9.58
N PHE A 85 17.15 -24.12 9.37
CA PHE A 85 16.19 -23.91 8.31
C PHE A 85 16.88 -23.95 6.94
N MET A 86 17.99 -23.23 6.76
CA MET A 86 18.71 -23.17 5.51
C MET A 86 19.29 -24.53 5.10
N LYS A 87 19.75 -25.35 6.06
CA LYS A 87 20.15 -26.72 5.79
C LYS A 87 18.99 -27.55 5.23
N ALA A 88 17.81 -27.46 5.84
CA ALA A 88 16.63 -28.19 5.37
C ALA A 88 16.17 -27.72 3.97
N VAL A 89 16.25 -26.42 3.69
CA VAL A 89 15.97 -25.85 2.37
C VAL A 89 16.95 -26.38 1.32
N GLN A 90 18.25 -26.42 1.60
CA GLN A 90 19.27 -26.94 0.68
C GLN A 90 19.07 -28.43 0.39
N GLU A 91 18.76 -29.24 1.42
CA GLU A 91 18.45 -30.66 1.24
C GLU A 91 17.20 -30.85 0.36
N LEU A 92 16.17 -30.03 0.57
CA LEU A 92 14.94 -30.05 -0.24
C LEU A 92 15.22 -29.67 -1.70
N GLN A 93 15.96 -28.58 -1.95
CA GLN A 93 16.35 -28.15 -3.29
C GLN A 93 17.18 -29.21 -4.01
N GLY A 94 18.14 -29.83 -3.31
CA GLY A 94 18.97 -30.91 -3.86
C GLY A 94 18.16 -32.14 -4.27
N GLN A 95 17.19 -32.56 -3.43
CA GLN A 95 16.26 -33.65 -3.76
C GLN A 95 15.37 -33.32 -4.97
N ALA A 96 14.99 -32.05 -5.11
CA ALA A 96 14.11 -31.56 -6.16
C ALA A 96 14.85 -31.24 -7.47
N GLY A 97 16.18 -31.23 -7.48
CA GLY A 97 16.98 -30.77 -8.61
C GLY A 97 16.82 -29.27 -8.91
N ILE A 98 16.45 -28.46 -7.90
CA ILE A 98 16.35 -27.01 -8.04
C ILE A 98 17.77 -26.43 -7.98
N LEU A 99 18.24 -25.92 -9.12
CA LEU A 99 19.60 -25.37 -9.26
C LEU A 99 19.67 -23.86 -8.96
N GLU A 100 18.52 -23.18 -8.93
CA GLU A 100 18.45 -21.76 -8.62
C GLU A 100 18.86 -21.49 -7.16
N PRO A 101 19.81 -20.57 -6.91
CA PRO A 101 20.30 -20.33 -5.57
C PRO A 101 19.29 -19.55 -4.73
N VAL A 102 19.30 -19.79 -3.43
CA VAL A 102 18.65 -18.91 -2.45
C VAL A 102 19.36 -17.55 -2.46
N THR A 103 18.58 -16.47 -2.45
CA THR A 103 19.10 -15.10 -2.38
C THR A 103 18.86 -14.54 -0.98
N ILE A 104 19.90 -13.98 -0.35
CA ILE A 104 19.74 -13.21 0.88
C ILE A 104 19.37 -11.78 0.48
N MET A 105 18.14 -11.37 0.78
CA MET A 105 17.63 -10.03 0.50
C MET A 105 18.13 -9.04 1.56
N HIS A 106 18.03 -9.45 2.82
CA HIS A 106 18.54 -8.70 3.97
C HIS A 106 19.40 -9.59 4.84
N GLU A 107 20.67 -9.20 5.02
CA GLU A 107 21.57 -9.86 5.98
C GLU A 107 21.22 -9.54 7.43
N ASP A 108 20.59 -8.38 7.65
CA ASP A 108 20.09 -7.92 8.94
C ASP A 108 18.95 -6.94 8.66
N LEU A 109 17.72 -7.43 8.74
CA LEU A 109 16.50 -6.66 8.46
C LEU A 109 16.38 -5.47 9.42
N GLY A 110 16.72 -5.64 10.70
CA GLY A 110 16.73 -4.56 11.68
C GLY A 110 17.64 -3.41 11.24
N LYS A 111 18.87 -3.70 10.76
CA LYS A 111 19.75 -2.66 10.21
C LYS A 111 19.18 -2.01 8.95
N SER A 112 18.61 -2.79 8.04
CA SER A 112 17.97 -2.22 6.83
C SER A 112 16.83 -1.27 7.17
N ILE A 113 16.01 -1.59 8.18
CA ILE A 113 14.93 -0.71 8.67
C ILE A 113 15.50 0.57 9.30
N LEU A 114 16.58 0.46 10.08
CA LEU A 114 17.26 1.64 10.63
C LEU A 114 17.79 2.56 9.53
N GLU A 115 18.43 1.99 8.51
CA GLU A 115 18.94 2.73 7.36
C GLU A 115 17.82 3.42 6.57
N GLU A 116 16.70 2.73 6.34
CA GLU A 116 15.50 3.30 5.71
C GLU A 116 15.00 4.53 6.48
N SER A 117 14.93 4.43 7.81
CA SER A 117 14.46 5.51 8.69
C SER A 117 15.48 6.65 8.91
N SER A 118 16.76 6.43 8.62
CA SER A 118 17.84 7.40 8.93
C SER A 118 17.75 8.71 8.14
N THR A 119 16.95 8.74 7.07
CA THR A 119 16.78 9.89 6.18
C THR A 119 15.60 10.78 6.54
N SER A 120 14.76 10.38 7.50
CA SER A 120 13.59 11.14 7.96
C SER A 120 13.99 12.24 8.95
N GLU A 121 14.72 13.26 8.50
CA GLU A 121 14.70 14.54 9.22
C GLU A 121 13.26 15.07 9.23
N ASP A 122 12.81 15.54 10.40
CA ASP A 122 11.46 16.09 10.62
C ASP A 122 11.07 17.07 9.49
N TYR A 123 10.09 16.67 8.68
CA TYR A 123 9.62 17.47 7.55
C TYR A 123 9.06 18.81 8.02
N ALA A 124 8.35 18.83 9.16
CA ALA A 124 7.84 20.06 9.75
C ALA A 124 8.98 21.02 10.11
N ALA A 125 10.11 20.50 10.63
CA ALA A 125 11.29 21.31 10.92
C ALA A 125 11.94 21.90 9.64
N ARG A 126 11.88 21.20 8.50
CA ARG A 126 12.37 21.68 7.19
C ARG A 126 11.44 22.74 6.59
N MET A 127 10.13 22.55 6.68
CA MET A 127 9.10 23.48 6.17
C MET A 127 8.95 24.73 7.04
N MET A 128 9.13 24.65 8.36
CA MET A 128 9.19 25.85 9.21
C MET A 128 10.39 26.75 8.87
N LYS A 129 11.44 26.20 8.25
CA LYS A 129 12.66 26.93 7.87
C LYS A 129 12.61 27.43 6.43
N ALA A 130 11.90 26.75 5.54
CA ALA A 130 11.67 27.16 4.16
C ALA A 130 10.25 27.70 4.04
N ALA A 131 10.07 29.01 3.92
CA ALA A 131 8.78 29.67 3.70
C ALA A 131 8.14 29.35 2.31
N SER A 132 8.30 28.12 1.80
CA SER A 132 7.81 27.65 0.51
C SER A 132 7.26 26.24 0.60
N LEU A 133 5.99 26.11 0.20
CA LEU A 133 5.24 25.02 -0.46
C LEU A 133 5.95 23.67 -0.67
N ALA A 134 5.17 22.57 -0.65
CA ALA A 134 5.57 21.22 -1.07
C ALA A 134 6.73 21.23 -2.08
N THR A 135 7.94 20.84 -1.65
CA THR A 135 9.15 20.87 -2.49
C THR A 135 9.52 19.46 -2.94
N PRO A 136 10.35 19.31 -3.99
CA PRO A 136 10.91 18.00 -4.36
C PRO A 136 11.65 17.29 -3.23
N ALA A 137 12.08 18.02 -2.18
CA ALA A 137 12.74 17.44 -1.02
C ALA A 137 11.85 16.48 -0.21
N TRP A 138 10.52 16.58 -0.33
CA TRP A 138 9.57 15.60 0.22
C TRP A 138 9.91 14.18 -0.25
N PHE A 139 10.33 14.01 -1.50
CA PHE A 139 10.55 12.70 -2.10
C PHE A 139 11.94 12.11 -1.84
N ASN A 140 12.69 12.64 -0.87
CA ASN A 140 14.02 12.14 -0.49
C ASN A 140 14.02 11.26 0.76
N ALA A 141 12.87 11.07 1.42
CA ALA A 141 12.73 10.31 2.65
C ALA A 141 11.30 9.73 2.75
N TYR A 142 11.13 8.72 3.60
CA TYR A 142 9.81 8.33 4.11
C TYR A 142 9.44 9.18 5.31
N HIS A 143 8.14 9.39 5.53
CA HIS A 143 7.65 10.35 6.52
C HIS A 143 6.64 9.73 7.49
N PRO A 144 6.60 10.18 8.76
CA PRO A 144 5.52 9.88 9.67
C PRO A 144 4.14 10.20 9.09
N TYR A 145 3.11 9.44 9.47
CA TYR A 145 1.73 9.67 9.01
C TYR A 145 1.23 11.13 9.13
N ALA A 146 1.60 11.83 10.20
CA ALA A 146 1.21 13.23 10.41
C ALA A 146 1.77 14.17 9.32
N ASP A 147 2.94 13.85 8.78
CA ASP A 147 3.60 14.65 7.76
C ASP A 147 2.91 14.47 6.41
N HIS A 148 2.41 13.26 6.09
CA HIS A 148 1.58 13.03 4.90
C HIS A 148 0.31 13.91 4.93
N LEU A 149 -0.34 14.02 6.09
CA LEU A 149 -1.49 14.92 6.25
C LEU A 149 -1.10 16.39 6.06
N THR A 150 0.06 16.78 6.57
CA THR A 150 0.59 18.14 6.41
C THR A 150 0.89 18.43 4.94
N PHE A 151 1.58 17.51 4.25
CA PHE A 151 1.89 17.60 2.83
C PHE A 151 0.63 17.80 1.97
N LEU A 152 -0.45 17.03 2.21
CA LEU A 152 -1.70 17.19 1.47
C LEU A 152 -2.38 18.54 1.73
N ASN A 153 -2.35 19.03 2.97
CA ASN A 153 -2.87 20.36 3.32
C ASN A 153 -2.05 21.47 2.67
N ASP A 154 -0.73 21.39 2.73
CA ASP A 154 0.19 22.36 2.14
C ASP A 154 0.03 22.40 0.61
N LEU A 155 -0.12 21.24 -0.03
CA LEU A 155 -0.34 21.14 -1.46
C LEU A 155 -1.70 21.75 -1.87
N ALA A 156 -2.76 21.53 -1.10
CA ALA A 156 -4.05 22.17 -1.33
C ALA A 156 -4.01 23.69 -1.09
N ALA A 157 -3.29 24.14 -0.06
CA ALA A 157 -3.11 25.56 0.25
C ALA A 157 -2.27 26.29 -0.81
N ALA A 158 -1.31 25.59 -1.43
CA ALA A 158 -0.49 26.09 -2.53
C ALA A 158 -1.28 26.28 -3.82
N TYR A 159 -2.30 25.44 -4.05
CA TYR A 159 -3.08 25.40 -5.29
C TYR A 159 -4.60 25.45 -5.02
N PRO A 160 -5.12 26.48 -4.33
CA PRO A 160 -6.50 26.50 -3.84
C PRO A 160 -7.55 26.53 -4.97
N SER A 161 -7.17 26.96 -6.18
CA SER A 161 -8.03 26.95 -7.37
C SER A 161 -8.06 25.61 -8.10
N ASN A 162 -7.19 24.67 -7.74
CA ASN A 162 -7.02 23.39 -8.42
C ASN A 162 -7.02 22.18 -7.48
N ALA A 163 -7.03 22.39 -6.16
CA ALA A 163 -6.95 21.32 -5.20
C ALA A 163 -7.77 21.61 -3.93
N LYS A 164 -8.28 20.55 -3.31
CA LYS A 164 -8.79 20.56 -1.95
C LYS A 164 -8.57 19.21 -1.27
N VAL A 165 -8.40 19.23 0.04
CA VAL A 165 -8.37 18.00 0.86
C VAL A 165 -9.76 17.38 0.90
N VAL A 166 -9.82 16.05 0.81
CA VAL A 166 -11.06 15.25 0.88
C VAL A 166 -10.87 14.07 1.81
N THR A 167 -11.97 13.45 2.23
CA THR A 167 -11.95 12.20 3.01
C THR A 167 -12.85 11.16 2.36
N ALA A 168 -12.40 9.90 2.35
CA ALA A 168 -13.24 8.77 1.96
C ALA A 168 -14.06 8.22 3.14
N GLY A 169 -13.65 8.51 4.38
CA GLY A 169 -14.27 7.98 5.59
C GLY A 169 -13.29 7.91 6.76
N THR A 170 -13.48 6.94 7.65
CA THR A 170 -12.68 6.79 8.88
C THR A 170 -12.23 5.35 9.11
N SER A 171 -11.00 5.18 9.62
CA SER A 171 -10.44 3.89 10.02
C SER A 171 -11.04 3.33 11.30
N VAL A 172 -10.64 2.11 11.66
CA VAL A 172 -10.99 1.43 12.93
C VAL A 172 -10.73 2.32 14.16
N GLN A 173 -9.58 2.98 14.20
CA GLN A 173 -9.15 3.83 15.32
C GLN A 173 -9.55 5.31 15.14
N GLY A 174 -10.46 5.60 14.20
CA GLY A 174 -11.05 6.93 14.02
C GLY A 174 -10.18 7.94 13.25
N ARG A 175 -9.13 7.50 12.56
CA ARG A 175 -8.35 8.38 11.67
C ARG A 175 -9.09 8.58 10.37
N ALA A 176 -9.12 9.81 9.86
CA ALA A 176 -9.69 10.08 8.55
C ALA A 176 -8.87 9.41 7.45
N ILE A 177 -9.55 8.80 6.48
CA ILE A 177 -8.94 8.34 5.23
C ILE A 177 -8.82 9.54 4.30
N THR A 178 -7.79 10.34 4.58
CA THR A 178 -7.53 11.62 3.93
C THR A 178 -6.92 11.44 2.54
N GLY A 179 -7.35 12.26 1.60
CA GLY A 179 -6.78 12.37 0.27
C GLY A 179 -6.86 13.79 -0.27
N ILE A 180 -6.48 13.97 -1.54
CA ILE A 180 -6.56 15.23 -2.26
C ILE A 180 -7.41 15.06 -3.52
N ASN A 181 -8.32 16.02 -3.75
CA ASN A 181 -9.02 16.15 -5.01
C ASN A 181 -8.36 17.25 -5.84
N ILE A 182 -7.82 16.88 -7.00
CA ILE A 182 -7.20 17.79 -7.97
C ILE A 182 -8.16 17.94 -9.16
N PHE A 183 -8.44 19.17 -9.55
CA PHE A 183 -9.43 19.52 -10.55
C PHE A 183 -8.99 20.72 -11.40
N GLY A 184 -9.50 20.78 -12.63
CA GLY A 184 -9.21 21.84 -13.57
C GLY A 184 -10.12 23.06 -13.43
N SER A 185 -10.09 23.87 -14.47
CA SER A 185 -10.83 25.14 -14.57
C SER A 185 -12.35 25.04 -14.40
N SER A 186 -12.93 23.84 -14.60
CA SER A 186 -14.36 23.59 -14.40
C SER A 186 -14.76 23.43 -12.93
N GLY A 187 -13.80 23.40 -12.01
CA GLY A 187 -14.04 23.15 -10.59
C GLY A 187 -14.18 21.66 -10.25
N SER A 188 -14.21 21.39 -8.95
CA SER A 188 -14.26 20.04 -8.37
C SER A 188 -15.59 19.34 -8.62
N GLY A 189 -15.52 18.05 -9.02
CA GLY A 189 -16.68 17.17 -9.14
C GLY A 189 -17.46 17.32 -10.44
N VAL A 190 -16.90 18.05 -11.41
CA VAL A 190 -17.55 18.38 -12.69
C VAL A 190 -17.04 17.47 -13.82
N LYS A 191 -15.95 16.73 -13.61
CA LYS A 191 -15.33 15.86 -14.61
C LYS A 191 -15.35 14.39 -14.15
N PRO A 192 -15.24 13.42 -15.09
CA PRO A 192 -15.12 12.01 -14.74
C PRO A 192 -13.98 11.77 -13.74
N ALA A 193 -14.25 10.96 -12.71
CA ALA A 193 -13.30 10.74 -11.64
C ALA A 193 -12.16 9.81 -12.06
N ILE A 194 -10.93 10.14 -11.67
CA ILE A 194 -9.81 9.21 -11.60
C ILE A 194 -9.53 8.96 -10.13
N VAL A 195 -9.54 7.71 -9.69
CA VAL A 195 -9.31 7.34 -8.30
C VAL A 195 -8.02 6.55 -8.19
N TRP A 196 -7.08 7.06 -7.40
CA TRP A 196 -5.85 6.36 -7.05
C TRP A 196 -5.79 6.20 -5.55
N HIS A 197 -5.46 5.00 -5.09
CA HIS A 197 -5.19 4.79 -3.69
C HIS A 197 -3.96 3.91 -3.48
N ALA A 198 -3.31 4.12 -2.35
CA ALA A 198 -2.05 3.51 -1.98
C ALA A 198 -2.04 3.15 -0.50
N ASN A 199 -1.01 2.42 -0.08
CA ASN A 199 -0.83 1.94 1.30
C ASN A 199 -2.10 1.29 1.86
N VAL A 200 -2.77 0.48 1.04
CA VAL A 200 -3.81 -0.43 1.52
C VAL A 200 -3.21 -1.52 2.39
N HIS A 201 -1.99 -1.97 2.05
CA HIS A 201 -1.12 -2.71 2.94
C HIS A 201 -0.11 -1.76 3.62
N ALA A 202 -0.01 -1.88 4.94
CA ALA A 202 0.68 -0.90 5.75
C ALA A 202 2.22 -0.90 5.63
N ARG A 203 2.83 -2.00 5.20
CA ARG A 203 4.29 -2.14 5.03
C ARG A 203 4.82 -1.62 3.69
N GLU A 204 3.94 -1.31 2.74
CA GLU A 204 4.26 -0.96 1.35
C GLU A 204 4.52 0.55 1.19
N TRP A 205 5.46 1.10 1.96
CA TRP A 205 5.64 2.55 2.14
C TRP A 205 5.93 3.33 0.86
N ILE A 206 6.55 2.71 -0.15
CA ILE A 206 6.84 3.35 -1.44
C ILE A 206 5.58 3.82 -2.17
N THR A 207 4.43 3.21 -1.90
CA THR A 207 3.18 3.46 -2.63
C THR A 207 2.62 4.85 -2.34
N SER A 208 2.53 5.27 -1.06
CA SER A 208 2.10 6.63 -0.68
C SER A 208 2.98 7.71 -1.32
N MET A 209 4.30 7.57 -1.19
CA MET A 209 5.26 8.51 -1.78
C MET A 209 5.12 8.62 -3.30
N THR A 210 4.85 7.50 -3.98
CA THR A 210 4.70 7.48 -5.44
C THR A 210 3.42 8.20 -5.88
N VAL A 211 2.27 7.98 -5.23
CA VAL A 211 1.03 8.67 -5.62
C VAL A 211 1.02 10.14 -5.21
N GLU A 212 1.71 10.50 -4.12
CA GLU A 212 1.97 11.90 -3.75
C GLU A 212 2.87 12.60 -4.75
N TYR A 213 3.84 11.88 -5.33
CA TYR A 213 4.65 12.41 -6.43
C TYR A 213 3.79 12.73 -7.64
N MET A 214 2.85 11.85 -8.00
CA MET A 214 1.91 12.13 -9.10
C MET A 214 1.00 13.32 -8.79
N ALA A 215 0.49 13.44 -7.56
CA ALA A 215 -0.29 14.60 -7.12
C ALA A 215 0.50 15.91 -7.26
N TYR A 216 1.75 15.89 -6.80
CA TYR A 216 2.69 17.01 -6.95
C TYR A 216 2.92 17.35 -8.43
N GLN A 217 3.15 16.36 -9.29
CA GLN A 217 3.36 16.57 -10.73
C GLN A 217 2.13 17.18 -11.42
N LEU A 218 0.92 16.73 -11.08
CA LEU A 218 -0.33 17.27 -11.63
C LEU A 218 -0.50 18.76 -11.31
N LEU A 219 -0.22 19.16 -10.07
CA LEU A 219 -0.44 20.54 -9.62
C LEU A 219 0.68 21.50 -10.02
N THR A 220 1.94 21.11 -9.81
CA THR A 220 3.09 21.99 -10.10
C THR A 220 3.27 22.27 -11.59
N ASN A 221 2.77 21.38 -12.45
CA ASN A 221 2.83 21.55 -13.90
C ASN A 221 1.50 22.00 -14.53
N TYR A 222 0.43 22.21 -13.77
CA TYR A 222 -0.88 22.59 -14.32
C TYR A 222 -0.82 23.89 -15.13
N ALA A 223 -0.09 24.90 -14.65
CA ALA A 223 0.04 26.19 -15.32
C ALA A 223 1.06 26.17 -16.48
N ASN A 224 2.01 25.23 -16.46
CA ASN A 224 3.23 25.30 -17.28
C ASN A 224 3.33 24.18 -18.34
N SER A 225 2.47 23.17 -18.29
CA SER A 225 2.45 22.07 -19.25
C SER A 225 1.07 21.91 -19.87
N THR A 226 0.97 22.13 -21.18
CA THR A 226 -0.26 21.92 -21.95
C THR A 226 -0.79 20.50 -21.80
N GLU A 227 0.11 19.52 -21.73
CA GLU A 227 -0.24 18.11 -21.54
C GLU A 227 -0.86 17.87 -20.16
N ILE A 228 -0.21 18.31 -19.07
CA ILE A 228 -0.75 18.12 -17.72
C ILE A 228 -2.05 18.89 -17.53
N LYS A 229 -2.11 20.13 -18.04
CA LYS A 229 -3.32 20.92 -18.07
C LYS A 229 -4.47 20.17 -18.75
N SER A 230 -4.20 19.52 -19.88
CA SER A 230 -5.22 18.75 -20.62
C SER A 230 -5.79 17.59 -19.79
N TYR A 231 -4.97 16.94 -18.96
CA TYR A 231 -5.45 15.86 -18.08
C TYR A 231 -6.31 16.40 -16.94
N VAL A 232 -5.83 17.44 -16.25
CA VAL A 232 -6.52 18.05 -15.09
C VAL A 232 -7.80 18.78 -15.50
N ASP A 233 -7.88 19.34 -16.71
CA ASP A 233 -9.12 19.92 -17.24
C ASP A 233 -10.10 18.84 -17.77
N LYS A 234 -9.63 17.63 -18.06
CA LYS A 234 -10.45 16.52 -18.56
C LYS A 234 -11.02 15.65 -17.42
N TYR A 235 -10.33 15.56 -16.28
CA TYR A 235 -10.65 14.63 -15.19
C TYR A 235 -10.55 15.27 -13.80
N ASP A 236 -11.33 14.72 -12.86
CA ASP A 236 -11.17 15.02 -11.43
C ASP A 236 -10.37 13.90 -10.78
N PHE A 237 -9.16 14.18 -10.32
CA PHE A 237 -8.32 13.20 -9.64
C PHE A 237 -8.67 13.17 -8.15
N TYR A 238 -8.85 11.98 -7.60
CA TYR A 238 -9.02 11.71 -6.18
C TYR A 238 -7.91 10.74 -5.77
N ILE A 239 -6.93 11.26 -5.03
CA ILE A 239 -5.72 10.52 -4.68
C ILE A 239 -5.71 10.33 -3.17
N PHE A 240 -5.65 9.08 -2.72
CA PHE A 240 -5.62 8.68 -1.31
C PHE A 240 -4.29 7.96 -1.01
N PRO A 241 -3.26 8.68 -0.54
CA PRO A 241 -1.93 8.10 -0.32
C PRO A 241 -1.90 7.00 0.75
N VAL A 242 -2.75 7.10 1.78
CA VAL A 242 -2.79 6.13 2.89
C VAL A 242 -4.24 5.77 3.19
N VAL A 243 -4.71 4.63 2.66
CA VAL A 243 -6.07 4.15 2.96
C VAL A 243 -6.18 3.21 4.16
N ASN A 244 -5.04 2.72 4.65
CA ASN A 244 -4.92 1.97 5.90
C ASN A 244 -4.13 2.79 6.95
N PRO A 245 -4.66 3.92 7.45
CA PRO A 245 -3.89 4.83 8.32
C PRO A 245 -3.53 4.20 9.66
N ASP A 246 -4.34 3.27 10.17
CA ASP A 246 -4.04 2.60 11.44
C ASP A 246 -2.92 1.57 11.29
N GLY A 247 -2.97 0.76 10.23
CA GLY A 247 -1.89 -0.16 9.90
C GLY A 247 -0.60 0.59 9.61
N PHE A 248 -0.65 1.69 8.84
CA PHE A 248 0.52 2.49 8.49
C PHE A 248 1.18 3.10 9.74
N VAL A 249 0.41 3.69 10.66
CA VAL A 249 0.97 4.14 11.94
C VAL A 249 1.55 2.99 12.75
N TYR A 250 0.90 1.81 12.75
CA TYR A 250 1.41 0.63 13.43
C TYR A 250 2.72 0.12 12.81
N SER A 251 2.89 0.23 11.49
CA SER A 251 4.15 -0.11 10.83
C SER A 251 5.28 0.87 11.13
N GLN A 252 4.96 2.12 11.42
CA GLN A 252 5.94 3.13 11.83
C GLN A 252 6.34 3.04 13.31
N THR A 253 5.50 2.44 14.16
CA THR A 253 5.65 2.55 15.62
C THR A 253 5.81 1.23 16.35
N THR A 254 5.36 0.12 15.77
CA THR A 254 5.32 -1.17 16.46
C THR A 254 5.90 -2.29 15.61
N ASN A 255 5.39 -2.54 14.41
CA ASN A 255 5.84 -3.63 13.55
C ASN A 255 5.92 -3.20 12.09
N ARG A 256 7.14 -2.91 11.62
CA ARG A 256 7.43 -2.42 10.26
C ARG A 256 6.92 -3.33 9.14
N MET A 257 6.76 -4.62 9.42
CA MET A 257 6.28 -5.64 8.48
C MET A 257 4.77 -5.87 8.54
N TRP A 258 4.03 -5.08 9.33
CA TRP A 258 2.57 -5.17 9.42
C TRP A 258 1.88 -4.83 8.10
N ARG A 259 0.98 -5.72 7.64
CA ARG A 259 0.23 -5.58 6.39
C ARG A 259 -1.21 -5.09 6.58
N LYS A 260 -1.95 -5.75 7.47
CA LYS A 260 -3.43 -5.65 7.62
C LYS A 260 -3.92 -4.32 8.20
N ASN A 261 -5.23 -4.13 8.33
CA ASN A 261 -5.79 -3.07 9.18
C ASN A 261 -5.58 -3.39 10.68
N ARG A 262 -6.13 -2.57 11.59
CA ARG A 262 -5.99 -2.74 13.05
C ARG A 262 -7.27 -3.15 13.77
N GLN A 263 -8.23 -3.74 13.06
CA GLN A 263 -9.49 -4.18 13.63
C GLN A 263 -9.31 -5.30 14.65
N SER A 264 -10.06 -5.25 15.75
CA SER A 264 -9.96 -6.22 16.86
C SER A 264 -10.18 -7.66 16.42
N PRO A 265 -9.52 -8.64 17.07
CA PRO A 265 -9.67 -10.04 16.72
C PRO A 265 -11.13 -10.52 16.78
N PRO A 266 -11.55 -11.44 15.90
CA PRO A 266 -12.82 -12.13 16.05
C PRO A 266 -12.83 -13.02 17.29
N SER A 267 -14.02 -13.42 17.74
CA SER A 267 -14.18 -14.33 18.88
C SER A 267 -13.36 -15.62 18.69
N GLY A 268 -12.59 -16.01 19.70
CA GLY A 268 -11.74 -17.21 19.66
C GLY A 268 -10.36 -17.02 19.01
N SER A 269 -9.99 -15.79 18.61
CA SER A 269 -8.65 -15.47 18.12
C SER A 269 -8.03 -14.31 18.90
N SER A 270 -6.70 -14.21 18.89
CA SER A 270 -5.91 -13.07 19.38
C SER A 270 -5.35 -12.21 18.25
N CYS A 271 -5.53 -12.61 16.99
CA CYS A 271 -4.90 -11.98 15.84
C CYS A 271 -5.72 -10.79 15.32
N TYR A 272 -5.05 -9.64 15.22
CA TYR A 272 -5.66 -8.39 14.76
C TYR A 272 -5.66 -8.29 13.24
N GLY A 273 -6.61 -7.49 12.75
CA GLY A 273 -6.61 -6.99 11.39
C GLY A 273 -7.32 -7.88 10.37
N ARG A 274 -7.80 -7.24 9.30
CA ARG A 274 -8.24 -7.85 8.04
C ARG A 274 -7.32 -7.38 6.93
N ASP A 275 -7.08 -8.22 5.94
CA ASP A 275 -6.51 -7.78 4.68
C ASP A 275 -7.58 -6.95 3.93
N ILE A 276 -7.36 -5.63 3.85
CA ILE A 276 -8.30 -4.71 3.19
C ILE A 276 -8.48 -5.09 1.72
N ASN A 277 -7.45 -5.62 1.06
CA ASN A 277 -7.50 -6.06 -0.34
C ASN A 277 -7.92 -7.53 -0.50
N ARG A 278 -8.54 -8.11 0.54
CA ARG A 278 -9.34 -9.35 0.48
C ARG A 278 -10.76 -9.19 1.03
N ASN A 279 -11.11 -7.98 1.46
CA ASN A 279 -12.34 -7.71 2.19
C ASN A 279 -13.46 -7.16 1.31
N TRP A 280 -13.23 -6.88 0.03
CA TRP A 280 -14.26 -6.27 -0.83
C TRP A 280 -15.37 -7.25 -1.20
N ASP A 281 -16.59 -6.74 -1.42
CA ASP A 281 -17.77 -7.55 -1.76
C ASP A 281 -17.76 -7.96 -3.24
N ILE A 282 -16.77 -8.77 -3.62
CA ILE A 282 -16.60 -9.33 -4.96
C ILE A 282 -15.91 -10.69 -4.85
N HIS A 283 -16.63 -11.77 -5.15
CA HIS A 283 -16.11 -13.14 -5.01
C HIS A 283 -15.52 -13.45 -3.61
N TRP A 284 -15.92 -12.70 -2.58
CA TRP A 284 -15.30 -12.71 -1.25
C TRP A 284 -15.31 -14.10 -0.60
N SER A 285 -16.41 -14.83 -0.78
CA SER A 285 -16.59 -16.16 -0.22
C SER A 285 -15.82 -17.26 -0.96
N ASP A 286 -15.37 -16.99 -2.19
CA ASP A 286 -14.78 -18.01 -3.06
C ASP A 286 -13.45 -18.54 -2.50
N PRO A 287 -13.19 -19.85 -2.64
CA PRO A 287 -11.97 -20.44 -2.10
C PRO A 287 -10.73 -20.11 -2.94
N GLY A 288 -9.57 -20.18 -2.29
CA GLY A 288 -8.26 -20.16 -2.96
C GLY A 288 -7.72 -18.76 -3.32
N GLY A 289 -8.39 -17.68 -2.90
CA GLY A 289 -7.89 -16.31 -3.10
C GLY A 289 -7.68 -15.49 -1.83
N ALA A 290 -8.20 -15.97 -0.69
CA ALA A 290 -8.06 -15.33 0.61
C ALA A 290 -8.21 -16.36 1.74
N SER A 291 -7.61 -16.08 2.89
CA SER A 291 -7.67 -16.96 4.06
C SER A 291 -8.86 -16.66 4.96
N THR A 292 -9.37 -17.72 5.62
CA THR A 292 -10.38 -17.61 6.68
C THR A 292 -9.77 -17.64 8.08
N ASN A 293 -8.46 -17.91 8.20
CA ASN A 293 -7.73 -17.89 9.46
C ASN A 293 -7.44 -16.43 9.88
N PRO A 294 -7.90 -15.95 11.05
CA PRO A 294 -7.66 -14.57 11.49
C PRO A 294 -6.18 -14.17 11.63
N CYS A 295 -5.30 -15.16 11.83
CA CYS A 295 -3.86 -14.93 11.96
C CYS A 295 -3.13 -14.85 10.62
N ASP A 296 -3.79 -15.25 9.53
CA ASP A 296 -3.20 -15.19 8.19
C ASP A 296 -3.11 -13.74 7.68
N GLU A 297 -2.05 -13.44 6.94
CA GLU A 297 -1.82 -12.12 6.34
C GLU A 297 -2.87 -11.76 5.28
N THR A 298 -3.53 -12.77 4.70
CA THR A 298 -4.61 -12.63 3.71
C THR A 298 -6.01 -12.85 4.31
N TYR A 299 -6.15 -12.71 5.64
CA TYR A 299 -7.43 -12.90 6.31
C TYR A 299 -8.51 -11.97 5.76
N ARG A 300 -9.54 -12.54 5.13
CA ARG A 300 -10.60 -11.80 4.42
C ARG A 300 -11.63 -11.10 5.31
N GLY A 301 -11.61 -11.33 6.62
CA GLY A 301 -12.63 -10.85 7.55
C GLY A 301 -13.77 -11.83 7.79
N LEU A 302 -14.80 -11.39 8.54
CA LEU A 302 -15.98 -12.20 8.89
C LEU A 302 -17.12 -12.07 7.87
N ALA A 303 -17.16 -10.97 7.13
CA ALA A 303 -18.13 -10.68 6.08
C ALA A 303 -17.48 -9.75 5.04
N PRO A 304 -17.99 -9.70 3.80
CA PRO A 304 -17.54 -8.70 2.85
C PRO A 304 -17.79 -7.28 3.41
N ALA A 305 -16.80 -6.41 3.23
CA ALA A 305 -16.75 -5.04 3.73
C ALA A 305 -16.98 -4.89 5.25
N ASP A 306 -16.56 -5.88 6.05
CA ASP A 306 -16.58 -5.78 7.52
C ASP A 306 -15.46 -4.90 8.09
N ALA A 307 -14.47 -4.53 7.27
CA ALA A 307 -13.47 -3.52 7.59
C ALA A 307 -14.03 -2.10 7.36
N PRO A 308 -13.95 -1.19 8.35
CA PRO A 308 -14.36 0.20 8.17
C PRO A 308 -13.68 0.86 6.96
N GLU A 309 -12.40 0.62 6.73
CA GLU A 309 -11.65 1.16 5.61
C GLU A 309 -12.25 0.70 4.27
N THR A 310 -12.43 -0.62 4.10
CA THR A 310 -13.05 -1.20 2.89
C THR A 310 -14.46 -0.66 2.67
N LYS A 311 -15.27 -0.60 3.73
CA LYS A 311 -16.65 -0.09 3.65
C LYS A 311 -16.70 1.35 3.13
N TRP A 312 -15.82 2.22 3.64
CA TRP A 312 -15.76 3.62 3.24
C TRP A 312 -15.21 3.80 1.83
N LEU A 313 -14.17 3.05 1.43
CA LEU A 313 -13.64 3.08 0.08
C LEU A 313 -14.67 2.57 -0.94
N ALA A 314 -15.39 1.49 -0.63
CA ALA A 314 -16.49 0.99 -1.46
C ALA A 314 -17.62 2.02 -1.58
N ALA A 315 -18.01 2.67 -0.48
CA ALA A 315 -19.01 3.74 -0.49
C ALA A 315 -18.56 4.93 -1.35
N PHE A 316 -17.28 5.32 -1.27
CA PHE A 316 -16.71 6.37 -2.10
C PHE A 316 -16.75 6.01 -3.60
N SER A 317 -16.28 4.81 -3.96
CA SER A 317 -16.27 4.31 -5.34
C SER A 317 -17.68 4.19 -5.92
N ASN A 318 -18.65 3.68 -5.14
CA ASN A 318 -20.06 3.66 -5.52
C ASN A 318 -20.66 5.07 -5.63
N GLY A 319 -20.21 6.01 -4.81
CA GLY A 319 -20.56 7.43 -4.96
C GLY A 319 -20.08 8.00 -6.30
N LYS A 320 -18.89 7.62 -6.76
CA LYS A 320 -18.38 8.01 -8.09
C LYS A 320 -19.10 7.32 -9.23
N LYS A 321 -19.46 6.03 -9.08
CA LYS A 321 -20.33 5.32 -10.01
C LYS A 321 -21.66 6.04 -10.21
N ASN A 322 -22.29 6.44 -9.10
CA ASN A 322 -23.63 7.01 -9.10
C ASN A 322 -23.67 8.51 -9.45
N SER A 323 -22.50 9.16 -9.58
CA SER A 323 -22.44 10.55 -10.04
C SER A 323 -22.72 10.62 -11.54
N THR A 324 -23.21 11.77 -12.01
CA THR A 324 -23.45 12.00 -13.45
C THR A 324 -22.16 11.90 -14.28
N GLN A 325 -21.03 12.20 -13.66
CA GLN A 325 -19.70 12.22 -14.29
C GLN A 325 -19.09 10.82 -14.39
N GLY A 326 -19.48 9.91 -13.49
CA GLY A 326 -18.94 8.56 -13.40
C GLY A 326 -17.47 8.51 -12.94
N MET A 327 -16.93 7.31 -12.96
CA MET A 327 -15.51 7.03 -12.71
C MET A 327 -14.87 6.52 -14.00
N LYS A 328 -13.76 7.15 -14.39
CA LYS A 328 -13.03 6.84 -15.61
C LYS A 328 -11.93 5.81 -15.38
N MET A 329 -11.18 5.94 -14.30
CA MET A 329 -10.06 5.05 -13.99
C MET A 329 -9.96 4.83 -12.47
N TYR A 330 -9.57 3.62 -12.10
CA TYR A 330 -9.25 3.21 -10.74
C TYR A 330 -7.90 2.50 -10.73
N VAL A 331 -6.99 2.86 -9.81
CA VAL A 331 -5.71 2.15 -9.66
C VAL A 331 -5.40 1.91 -8.19
N ASP A 332 -5.18 0.64 -7.83
CA ASP A 332 -4.66 0.20 -6.52
C ASP A 332 -3.14 0.03 -6.59
N TRP A 333 -2.41 0.85 -5.83
CA TRP A 333 -0.95 0.89 -5.85
C TRP A 333 -0.36 0.10 -4.67
N HIS A 334 0.36 -0.97 -5.01
CA HIS A 334 1.07 -1.88 -4.12
C HIS A 334 2.58 -1.86 -4.35
N SER A 335 3.29 -2.55 -3.47
CA SER A 335 4.68 -2.98 -3.69
C SER A 335 4.87 -4.33 -3.01
N TYR A 336 5.76 -5.20 -3.45
CA TYR A 336 6.73 -5.06 -4.51
C TYR A 336 6.58 -6.22 -5.49
N SER A 337 7.12 -6.06 -6.69
CA SER A 337 7.40 -7.14 -7.68
C SER A 337 7.67 -6.58 -9.08
N GLN A 338 7.46 -5.28 -9.29
CA GLN A 338 7.49 -4.63 -10.60
C GLN A 338 6.49 -5.26 -11.56
N MET A 339 5.21 -5.12 -11.26
CA MET A 339 4.13 -5.65 -12.09
C MET A 339 2.98 -4.64 -12.25
N PHE A 340 2.24 -4.74 -13.35
CA PHE A 340 1.08 -3.89 -13.63
C PHE A 340 -0.04 -4.72 -14.24
N PHE A 341 -1.13 -4.89 -13.51
CA PHE A 341 -2.16 -5.87 -13.82
C PHE A 341 -3.49 -5.26 -14.20
N THR A 342 -4.25 -6.04 -14.95
CA THR A 342 -5.67 -5.82 -15.27
C THR A 342 -6.52 -6.85 -14.52
N PRO A 343 -7.83 -6.64 -14.35
CA PRO A 343 -8.74 -7.70 -13.90
C PRO A 343 -8.64 -8.97 -14.78
N TYR A 344 -8.98 -10.17 -14.31
CA TYR A 344 -9.48 -10.46 -12.95
C TYR A 344 -8.43 -11.11 -12.05
N GLY A 345 -8.58 -10.90 -10.74
CA GLY A 345 -7.88 -11.63 -9.68
C GLY A 345 -8.60 -12.90 -9.24
N PHE A 346 -9.93 -12.88 -9.17
CA PHE A 346 -10.73 -13.99 -8.62
C PHE A 346 -10.87 -15.21 -9.52
N ASP A 347 -10.67 -15.06 -10.83
CA ASP A 347 -10.76 -16.15 -11.80
C ASP A 347 -9.65 -16.00 -12.85
N CYS A 348 -8.86 -17.05 -12.97
CA CYS A 348 -7.69 -17.10 -13.82
C CYS A 348 -8.03 -17.43 -15.27
N ASP A 349 -9.23 -17.94 -15.55
CA ASP A 349 -9.72 -18.23 -16.90
C ASP A 349 -10.66 -17.14 -17.42
N ALA A 350 -11.22 -16.33 -16.51
CA ALA A 350 -12.05 -15.18 -16.88
C ALA A 350 -11.23 -14.10 -17.61
N ILE A 351 -11.82 -13.57 -18.68
CA ILE A 351 -11.23 -12.51 -19.51
C ILE A 351 -12.19 -11.32 -19.53
N PRO A 352 -11.76 -10.11 -19.12
CA PRO A 352 -12.58 -8.91 -19.24
C PRO A 352 -13.05 -8.66 -20.68
N PRO A 353 -14.29 -8.20 -20.92
CA PRO A 353 -14.77 -7.88 -22.27
C PRO A 353 -13.87 -6.90 -23.05
N ASP A 354 -13.24 -5.96 -22.36
CA ASP A 354 -12.30 -4.99 -22.93
C ASP A 354 -10.81 -5.32 -22.70
N ASN A 355 -10.50 -6.60 -22.43
CA ASN A 355 -9.14 -7.08 -22.16
C ASN A 355 -8.09 -6.65 -23.21
N THR A 356 -8.43 -6.64 -24.51
CA THR A 356 -7.51 -6.17 -25.56
C THR A 356 -7.06 -4.73 -25.34
N GLU A 357 -7.99 -3.85 -24.93
CA GLU A 357 -7.68 -2.45 -24.65
C GLU A 357 -6.92 -2.29 -23.34
N LEU A 358 -7.32 -3.01 -22.28
CA LEU A 358 -6.63 -3.01 -20.99
C LEU A 358 -5.18 -3.49 -21.12
N LEU A 359 -4.93 -4.60 -21.82
CA LEU A 359 -3.58 -5.11 -22.04
C LEU A 359 -2.75 -4.19 -22.94
N SER A 360 -3.36 -3.52 -23.92
CA SER A 360 -2.66 -2.49 -24.71
C SER A 360 -2.20 -1.33 -23.84
N LEU A 361 -3.07 -0.86 -22.93
CA LEU A 361 -2.74 0.21 -21.98
C LEU A 361 -1.67 -0.23 -20.97
N ALA A 362 -1.79 -1.44 -20.42
CA ALA A 362 -0.81 -2.03 -19.50
C ALA A 362 0.58 -2.20 -20.15
N LYS A 363 0.62 -2.66 -21.41
CA LYS A 363 1.85 -2.72 -22.21
C LYS A 363 2.46 -1.34 -22.40
N GLY A 364 1.64 -0.34 -22.73
CA GLY A 364 2.11 1.02 -22.94
C GLY A 364 2.62 1.67 -21.65
N PHE A 365 1.92 1.47 -20.53
CA PHE A 365 2.37 1.86 -19.19
C PHE A 365 3.77 1.32 -18.89
N THR A 366 3.95 0.00 -18.99
CA THR A 366 5.22 -0.67 -18.67
C THR A 366 6.34 -0.29 -19.64
N THR A 367 6.02 -0.07 -20.92
CA THR A 367 6.99 0.40 -21.92
C THR A 367 7.46 1.82 -21.63
N SER A 368 6.53 2.74 -21.33
CA SER A 368 6.86 4.13 -21.00
C SER A 368 7.63 4.25 -19.68
N LEU A 369 7.27 3.45 -18.67
CA LEU A 369 8.01 3.34 -17.42
C LEU A 369 9.44 2.86 -17.67
N LYS A 370 9.60 1.74 -18.40
CA LYS A 370 10.90 1.15 -18.72
C LYS A 370 11.82 2.11 -19.47
N ALA A 371 11.28 3.00 -20.31
CA ALA A 371 12.07 3.96 -21.06
C ALA A 371 12.81 4.99 -20.18
N VAL A 372 12.40 5.17 -18.91
CA VAL A 372 13.03 6.15 -18.00
C VAL A 372 14.35 5.62 -17.43
N TYR A 373 14.32 4.45 -16.78
CA TYR A 373 15.47 3.89 -16.06
C TYR A 373 15.81 2.44 -16.43
N GLY A 374 15.12 1.85 -17.41
CA GLY A 374 15.31 0.44 -17.79
C GLY A 374 14.56 -0.56 -16.90
N THR A 375 13.86 -0.08 -15.87
CA THR A 375 13.09 -0.91 -14.93
C THR A 375 12.01 -1.69 -15.67
N SER A 376 12.08 -3.02 -15.60
CA SER A 376 11.18 -3.89 -16.34
C SER A 376 10.02 -4.32 -15.46
N TYR A 377 8.80 -4.07 -15.94
CA TYR A 377 7.57 -4.51 -15.30
C TYR A 377 6.91 -5.63 -16.12
N THR A 378 6.42 -6.66 -15.42
CA THR A 378 5.52 -7.66 -16.03
C THR A 378 4.10 -7.10 -16.07
N TYR A 379 3.31 -7.41 -17.10
CA TYR A 379 1.91 -7.01 -17.16
C TYR A 379 1.01 -8.16 -17.64
N GLY A 380 -0.26 -8.13 -17.23
CA GLY A 380 -1.24 -9.16 -17.61
C GLY A 380 -2.47 -9.14 -16.72
N GLY A 381 -3.35 -10.13 -16.88
CA GLY A 381 -4.45 -10.35 -15.95
C GLY A 381 -3.90 -10.71 -14.56
N SER A 382 -4.52 -10.16 -13.51
CA SER A 382 -4.06 -10.22 -12.12
C SER A 382 -3.78 -11.66 -11.69
N CYS A 383 -4.74 -12.58 -11.78
CA CYS A 383 -4.48 -13.97 -11.37
C CYS A 383 -3.29 -14.61 -12.11
N LYS A 384 -3.22 -14.46 -13.44
CA LYS A 384 -2.19 -15.13 -14.24
C LYS A 384 -0.79 -14.58 -14.02
N THR A 385 -0.68 -13.34 -13.56
CA THR A 385 0.60 -12.65 -13.45
C THR A 385 1.14 -12.73 -12.02
N ILE A 386 0.26 -12.74 -11.02
CA ILE A 386 0.65 -12.90 -9.61
C ILE A 386 0.16 -14.26 -9.06
N TYR A 387 -1.11 -14.36 -8.70
CA TYR A 387 -1.82 -15.54 -8.21
C TYR A 387 -3.30 -15.19 -8.01
N LYS A 388 -4.16 -16.21 -7.81
CA LYS A 388 -5.60 -16.02 -7.58
C LYS A 388 -5.87 -15.21 -6.31
N THR A 389 -6.70 -14.17 -6.39
CA THR A 389 -7.10 -13.32 -5.25
C THR A 389 -8.61 -13.13 -5.22
N THR A 390 -9.24 -13.09 -4.05
CA THR A 390 -10.68 -12.83 -3.93
C THR A 390 -10.93 -11.61 -3.06
N GLY A 391 -12.01 -10.87 -3.31
CA GLY A 391 -12.33 -9.65 -2.56
C GLY A 391 -11.31 -8.53 -2.74
N SER A 392 -10.72 -8.37 -3.93
CA SER A 392 -9.79 -7.29 -4.24
C SER A 392 -10.49 -6.01 -4.71
N SER A 393 -9.80 -4.88 -4.55
CA SER A 393 -10.34 -3.55 -4.81
C SER A 393 -10.46 -3.24 -6.32
N ASP A 394 -9.50 -3.71 -7.12
CA ASP A 394 -9.46 -3.53 -8.56
C ASP A 394 -10.56 -4.32 -9.28
N ASP A 395 -10.81 -5.57 -8.84
CA ASP A 395 -11.94 -6.38 -9.31
C ASP A 395 -13.28 -5.76 -8.89
N TYR A 396 -13.39 -5.27 -7.65
CA TYR A 396 -14.59 -4.59 -7.18
C TYR A 396 -14.88 -3.33 -8.00
N ALA A 397 -13.86 -2.50 -8.21
CA ALA A 397 -13.97 -1.30 -9.03
C ALA A 397 -14.47 -1.68 -10.43
N TYR A 398 -13.81 -2.64 -11.09
CA TYR A 398 -14.18 -3.05 -12.44
C TYR A 398 -15.60 -3.61 -12.54
N VAL A 399 -15.94 -4.61 -11.72
CA VAL A 399 -17.23 -5.34 -11.82
C VAL A 399 -18.38 -4.55 -11.22
N VAL A 400 -18.22 -4.05 -9.99
CA VAL A 400 -19.33 -3.48 -9.22
C VAL A 400 -19.57 -2.04 -9.61
N THR A 401 -18.51 -1.28 -9.86
CA THR A 401 -18.67 0.13 -10.26
C THR A 401 -18.79 0.32 -11.77
N GLY A 402 -18.35 -0.67 -12.56
CA GLY A 402 -18.33 -0.57 -14.02
C GLY A 402 -17.26 0.38 -14.56
N VAL A 403 -16.26 0.76 -13.76
CA VAL A 403 -15.12 1.51 -14.28
C VAL A 403 -14.35 0.61 -15.23
N LYS A 404 -14.20 1.07 -16.48
CA LYS A 404 -13.51 0.31 -17.52
C LYS A 404 -12.02 0.18 -17.20
N TYR A 405 -11.36 1.29 -16.91
CA TYR A 405 -9.92 1.33 -16.67
C TYR A 405 -9.61 1.06 -15.19
N SER A 406 -9.72 -0.20 -14.79
CA SER A 406 -9.29 -0.67 -13.46
C SER A 406 -7.95 -1.36 -13.57
N PHE A 407 -7.00 -1.00 -12.71
CA PHE A 407 -5.66 -1.59 -12.68
C PHE A 407 -5.17 -1.78 -11.24
N SER A 408 -4.19 -2.65 -11.08
CA SER A 408 -3.38 -2.76 -9.88
C SER A 408 -1.90 -2.77 -10.25
N ALA A 409 -1.03 -2.28 -9.37
CA ALA A 409 0.41 -2.20 -9.64
C ALA A 409 1.21 -2.69 -8.45
N GLU A 410 2.24 -3.50 -8.69
CA GLU A 410 3.30 -3.81 -7.72
C GLU A 410 4.53 -3.00 -8.10
N LEU A 411 4.87 -1.99 -7.31
CA LEU A 411 5.99 -1.09 -7.58
C LEU A 411 7.36 -1.77 -7.36
N ARG A 412 8.43 -0.96 -7.36
CA ARG A 412 9.78 -1.44 -7.04
C ARG A 412 9.84 -2.11 -5.66
N ASP A 413 10.77 -3.02 -5.45
CA ASP A 413 11.68 -3.63 -6.44
C ASP A 413 11.23 -5.06 -6.80
N THR A 414 12.14 -5.90 -7.28
CA THR A 414 11.83 -7.32 -7.52
C THR A 414 12.21 -8.21 -6.34
N GLY A 415 12.60 -7.65 -5.19
CA GLY A 415 12.99 -8.39 -3.98
C GLY A 415 14.46 -8.31 -3.60
N ARG A 416 15.20 -7.27 -4.00
CA ARG A 416 16.50 -7.00 -3.38
C ARG A 416 16.29 -6.36 -2.00
N TYR A 417 15.34 -5.45 -1.93
CA TYR A 417 14.94 -4.73 -0.72
C TYR A 417 13.48 -5.00 -0.33
N GLY A 418 12.66 -5.44 -1.29
CA GLY A 418 11.24 -5.70 -1.10
C GLY A 418 10.52 -4.53 -0.42
N PHE A 419 9.95 -4.76 0.76
CA PHE A 419 9.21 -3.71 1.48
C PHE A 419 10.08 -2.64 2.13
N VAL A 420 11.39 -2.87 2.30
CA VAL A 420 12.35 -1.94 2.94
C VAL A 420 13.19 -1.24 1.88
N LEU A 421 12.51 -0.69 0.86
CA LEU A 421 13.13 -0.07 -0.30
C LEU A 421 13.84 1.24 0.11
N PRO A 422 15.15 1.42 -0.17
CA PRO A 422 15.90 2.60 0.28
C PRO A 422 15.27 3.92 -0.18
N ALA A 423 15.30 4.94 0.68
CA ALA A 423 14.70 6.25 0.39
C ALA A 423 15.19 6.91 -0.91
N ASN A 424 16.43 6.66 -1.32
CA ASN A 424 16.97 7.15 -2.60
C ASN A 424 16.30 6.54 -3.85
N GLN A 425 15.46 5.52 -3.68
CA GLN A 425 14.63 4.93 -4.74
C GLN A 425 13.23 5.56 -4.83
N ILE A 426 12.82 6.40 -3.87
CA ILE A 426 11.51 7.06 -3.89
C ILE A 426 11.37 7.92 -5.14
N TYR A 427 12.30 8.84 -5.35
CA TYR A 427 12.26 9.75 -6.49
C TYR A 427 12.35 9.03 -7.85
N PRO A 428 13.28 8.07 -8.07
CA PRO A 428 13.27 7.26 -9.28
C PRO A 428 11.96 6.50 -9.53
N THR A 429 11.37 5.90 -8.48
CA THR A 429 10.10 5.17 -8.60
C THR A 429 8.96 6.12 -9.00
N GLY A 430 8.89 7.29 -8.38
CA GLY A 430 7.91 8.33 -8.74
C GLY A 430 8.01 8.75 -10.22
N ILE A 431 9.22 9.03 -10.70
CA ILE A 431 9.45 9.50 -12.08
C ILE A 431 9.03 8.44 -13.10
N GLU A 432 9.49 7.20 -12.96
CA GLU A 432 9.22 6.16 -13.95
C GLU A 432 7.74 5.76 -13.96
N THR A 433 7.13 5.64 -12.78
CA THR A 433 5.71 5.31 -12.68
C THR A 433 4.86 6.45 -13.25
N TRP A 434 5.25 7.71 -13.05
CA TRP A 434 4.58 8.85 -13.65
C TRP A 434 4.63 8.85 -15.19
N ALA A 435 5.74 8.40 -15.78
CA ALA A 435 5.82 8.23 -17.25
C ALA A 435 4.81 7.19 -17.76
N GLY A 436 4.65 6.08 -17.03
CA GLY A 436 3.60 5.09 -17.30
C GLY A 436 2.19 5.67 -17.16
N VAL A 437 1.92 6.42 -16.09
CA VAL A 437 0.60 7.04 -15.85
C VAL A 437 0.25 8.07 -16.92
N ARG A 438 1.20 8.91 -17.35
CA ARG A 438 0.98 9.85 -18.47
C ARG A 438 0.58 9.13 -19.74
N TYR A 439 1.17 7.96 -20.02
CA TYR A 439 0.73 7.13 -21.14
C TYR A 439 -0.73 6.72 -20.99
N LEU A 440 -1.17 6.25 -19.82
CA LEU A 440 -2.58 5.89 -19.59
C LEU A 440 -3.51 7.08 -19.82
N LEU A 441 -3.19 8.24 -19.22
CA LEU A 441 -4.00 9.46 -19.32
C LEU A 441 -4.15 9.96 -20.76
N ALA A 442 -3.10 9.81 -21.58
CA ALA A 442 -3.10 10.18 -22.99
C ALA A 442 -3.86 9.20 -23.90
N ASN A 443 -3.90 7.91 -23.54
CA ASN A 443 -4.35 6.85 -24.45
C ASN A 443 -5.68 6.19 -24.05
N MET A 444 -6.20 6.45 -22.85
CA MET A 444 -7.53 6.00 -22.46
C MET A 444 -8.62 6.83 -23.16
N LYS A 445 -9.60 6.13 -23.75
CA LYS A 445 -10.62 6.72 -24.64
C LYS A 445 -11.67 7.49 -23.87
#